data_AF-A0A6J2W8Q5-F1
#
_entry.id   AF-A0A6J2W8Q5-F1
#
_cell.length_a   1.000
_cell.length_b   1.000
_cell.length_c   1.000
_cell.angle_alpha   90.00
_cell.angle_beta   90.00
_cell.angle_gamma   90.00
#
_symmetry.space_group_name_H-M   'P 1'
#
loop_
_entity.id
_entity.type
_entity.pdbx_description
1 polymer ?
#
loop_
_entity_poly.entity_id
_entity_poly.type
_entity_poly.pdbx_seq_one_letter_code
_entity_poly.pdbx_strand_id
1 'polypeptide(L)'
;MKYPMLLLALVILASLGLAAYIQSRRKLEMQLAKQASFQDIKYRVTRDVLGEYHDQVVRTNSLADKTKAQVEELNAQVAEVQEKADKKKEEMDACNGEKKRITDEMAASETEKTNAQKEFEKEKARWTEEMAKLKQEKEQRSKVCDYIKKDSSEGRTLCGDPPVQAEKPEEKKAESKKEEQPKR
;
A
#
# COMPACT_ATOMS: atom_id res chain seq x y z
N MET A 1 -25.89 -99.01 84.12
CA MET A 1 -24.79 -98.15 83.61
C MET A 1 -25.04 -97.60 82.19
N LYS A 2 -26.26 -97.22 81.79
CA LYS A 2 -26.56 -96.80 80.40
C LYS A 2 -26.64 -95.26 80.19
N TYR A 3 -26.97 -94.52 81.25
CA TYR A 3 -27.07 -93.06 81.24
C TYR A 3 -25.76 -92.29 80.96
N PRO A 4 -24.57 -92.68 81.47
CA PRO A 4 -23.35 -91.91 81.21
C PRO A 4 -22.89 -92.00 79.74
N MET A 5 -23.11 -93.12 79.06
CA MET A 5 -22.81 -93.28 77.62
C MET A 5 -23.75 -92.44 76.74
N LEU A 6 -25.02 -92.33 77.12
CA LEU A 6 -26.02 -91.52 76.40
C LEU A 6 -25.71 -90.01 76.48
N LEU A 7 -25.30 -89.52 77.65
CA LEU A 7 -24.88 -88.13 77.84
C LEU A 7 -23.64 -87.77 77.02
N LEU A 8 -22.64 -88.64 77.00
CA LEU A 8 -21.42 -88.45 76.20
C LEU A 8 -21.72 -88.36 74.70
N ALA A 9 -22.59 -89.23 74.19
CA ALA A 9 -23.02 -89.20 72.80
C ALA A 9 -23.73 -87.88 72.44
N LEU A 10 -24.58 -87.38 73.35
CA LEU A 10 -25.33 -86.13 73.16
C LEU A 10 -24.40 -84.91 73.12
N VAL A 11 -23.39 -84.85 74.00
CA VAL A 11 -22.38 -83.79 74.01
C VAL A 11 -21.53 -83.80 72.74
N ILE A 12 -21.13 -84.97 72.25
CA ILE A 12 -20.36 -85.08 71.01
C ILE A 12 -21.19 -84.58 69.81
N LEU A 13 -22.46 -84.99 69.71
CA LEU A 13 -23.36 -84.50 68.65
C LEU A 13 -23.57 -82.98 68.72
N ALA A 14 -23.73 -82.43 69.92
CA ALA A 14 -23.84 -80.98 70.12
C ALA A 14 -22.56 -80.25 69.68
N SER A 15 -21.37 -80.79 70.00
CA SER A 15 -20.09 -80.20 69.62
C SER A 15 -19.88 -80.18 68.09
N LEU A 16 -20.26 -81.26 67.40
CA LEU A 16 -20.19 -81.35 65.93
C LEU A 16 -21.19 -80.38 65.27
N GLY A 17 -22.40 -80.25 65.82
CA GLY A 17 -23.39 -79.29 65.36
C GLY A 17 -22.89 -77.83 65.48
N LEU A 18 -22.28 -77.47 66.61
CA LEU A 18 -21.68 -76.16 66.81
C LEU A 18 -20.52 -75.90 65.85
N ALA A 19 -19.62 -76.88 65.66
CA ALA A 19 -18.51 -76.76 64.71
C ALA A 19 -18.99 -76.54 63.26
N ALA A 20 -20.01 -77.30 62.82
CA ALA A 20 -20.63 -77.14 61.50
C ALA A 20 -21.29 -75.76 61.35
N TYR A 21 -21.99 -75.28 62.37
CA TYR A 21 -22.59 -73.95 62.37
C TYR A 21 -21.54 -72.84 62.27
N ILE A 22 -20.45 -72.93 63.02
CA ILE A 22 -19.33 -71.97 62.98
C ILE A 22 -18.68 -71.96 61.58
N GLN A 23 -18.45 -73.13 60.97
CA GLN A 23 -17.90 -73.19 59.60
C GLN A 23 -18.85 -72.61 58.56
N SER A 24 -20.15 -72.86 58.68
CA SER A 24 -21.17 -72.29 57.79
C SER A 24 -21.20 -70.76 57.88
N ARG A 25 -21.19 -70.22 59.11
CA ARG A 25 -21.08 -68.77 59.39
C ARG A 25 -19.83 -68.16 58.77
N ARG A 26 -18.66 -68.76 59.00
CA ARG A 26 -17.38 -68.29 58.42
C ARG A 26 -17.39 -68.29 56.90
N LYS A 27 -18.02 -69.30 56.28
CA LYS A 27 -18.17 -69.35 54.82
C LYS A 27 -19.05 -68.22 54.31
N LEU A 28 -20.14 -67.92 55.02
CA LEU A 28 -21.03 -66.81 54.67
C LEU A 28 -20.34 -65.45 54.82
N GLU A 29 -19.62 -65.23 55.91
CA GLU A 29 -18.81 -64.01 56.13
C GLU A 29 -17.75 -63.83 55.05
N MET A 30 -17.05 -64.90 54.66
CA MET A 30 -16.10 -64.82 53.54
C MET A 30 -16.77 -64.47 52.21
N GLN A 31 -17.98 -64.97 51.94
CA GLN A 31 -18.73 -64.63 50.72
C GLN A 31 -19.18 -63.16 50.74
N LEU A 32 -19.71 -62.70 51.87
CA LEU A 32 -20.11 -61.31 52.08
C LEU A 32 -18.91 -60.36 51.98
N ALA A 33 -17.78 -60.69 52.60
CA ALA A 33 -16.55 -59.90 52.52
C ALA A 33 -16.03 -59.80 51.08
N LYS A 34 -16.09 -60.89 50.31
CA LYS A 34 -15.75 -60.87 48.88
C LYS A 34 -16.67 -59.92 48.12
N GLN A 35 -18.00 -60.05 48.27
CA GLN A 35 -18.95 -59.16 47.60
C GLN A 35 -18.74 -57.68 47.98
N ALA A 36 -18.51 -57.40 49.26
CA ALA A 36 -18.21 -56.04 49.74
C ALA A 36 -16.92 -55.49 49.11
N SER A 37 -15.85 -56.29 49.04
CA SER A 37 -14.59 -55.87 48.39
C SER A 37 -14.76 -55.62 46.89
N PHE A 38 -15.54 -56.45 46.18
CA PHE A 38 -15.85 -56.23 44.77
C PHE A 38 -16.64 -54.94 44.55
N GLN A 39 -17.61 -54.65 45.43
CA GLN A 39 -18.34 -53.40 45.38
C GLN A 39 -17.43 -52.20 45.66
N ASP A 40 -16.56 -52.26 46.68
CA ASP A 40 -15.61 -51.18 46.98
C ASP A 40 -14.68 -50.90 45.79
N ILE A 41 -14.09 -51.94 45.20
CA ILE A 41 -13.24 -51.81 44.01
C ILE A 41 -14.03 -51.18 42.86
N LYS A 42 -15.25 -51.65 42.61
CA LYS A 42 -16.11 -51.08 41.56
C LYS A 42 -16.39 -49.61 41.81
N TYR A 43 -16.68 -49.20 43.04
CA TYR A 43 -16.92 -47.80 43.38
C TYR A 43 -15.65 -46.95 43.24
N ARG A 44 -14.47 -47.46 43.62
CA ARG A 44 -13.20 -46.77 43.41
C ARG A 44 -12.93 -46.55 41.92
N VAL A 45 -12.97 -47.61 41.13
CA VAL A 45 -12.75 -47.52 39.68
C VAL A 45 -13.77 -46.59 39.02
N THR A 46 -15.05 -46.69 39.40
CA THR A 46 -16.09 -45.82 38.83
C THR A 46 -15.83 -44.35 39.16
N ARG A 47 -15.39 -44.06 40.40
CA ARG A 47 -15.06 -42.70 40.84
C ARG A 47 -13.81 -42.16 40.15
N ASP A 48 -12.78 -42.98 40.02
CA ASP A 48 -11.52 -42.60 39.38
C ASP A 48 -11.78 -42.28 37.90
N VAL A 49 -12.48 -43.17 37.19
CA VAL A 49 -12.88 -42.97 35.79
C VAL A 49 -13.77 -41.73 35.65
N LEU A 50 -14.76 -41.54 36.53
CA LEU A 50 -15.62 -40.35 36.49
C LEU A 50 -14.82 -39.05 36.74
N GLY A 51 -13.82 -39.11 37.62
CA GLY A 51 -12.88 -38.01 37.85
C GLY A 51 -12.08 -37.67 36.60
N GLU A 52 -11.54 -38.68 35.91
CA GLU A 52 -10.81 -38.48 34.66
C GLU A 52 -11.70 -37.86 33.56
N TYR A 53 -12.94 -38.33 33.42
CA TYR A 53 -13.90 -37.72 32.49
C TYR A 53 -14.22 -36.28 32.86
N HIS A 54 -14.42 -36.00 34.15
CA HIS A 54 -14.69 -34.63 34.61
C HIS A 54 -13.51 -33.71 34.30
N ASP A 55 -12.29 -34.14 34.61
CA ASP A 55 -11.06 -33.41 34.30
C ASP A 55 -10.91 -33.19 32.79
N GLN A 56 -11.24 -34.19 31.98
CA GLN A 56 -11.20 -34.06 30.52
C GLN A 56 -12.20 -33.00 30.05
N VAL A 57 -13.43 -33.01 30.56
CA VAL A 57 -14.46 -32.00 30.23
C VAL A 57 -14.04 -30.60 30.65
N VAL A 58 -13.45 -30.43 31.83
CA VAL A 58 -12.95 -29.13 32.30
C VAL A 58 -11.80 -28.64 31.41
N ARG A 59 -10.86 -29.52 31.06
CA ARG A 59 -9.75 -29.18 30.16
C ARG A 59 -10.24 -28.79 28.76
N THR A 60 -11.16 -29.56 28.18
CA THR A 60 -11.68 -29.29 26.83
C THR A 60 -12.51 -28.01 26.80
N ASN A 61 -13.35 -27.75 27.81
CA ASN A 61 -14.07 -26.48 27.92
C ASN A 61 -13.11 -25.29 28.07
N SER A 62 -12.09 -25.39 28.92
CA SER A 62 -11.10 -24.32 29.05
C SER A 62 -10.35 -24.05 27.73
N LEU A 63 -10.03 -25.09 26.97
CA LEU A 63 -9.43 -24.96 25.64
C LEU A 63 -10.41 -24.32 24.64
N ALA A 64 -11.68 -24.71 24.67
CA ALA A 64 -12.73 -24.13 23.85
C ALA A 64 -12.92 -22.63 24.14
N ASP A 65 -12.95 -22.24 25.40
CA ASP A 65 -13.09 -20.84 25.81
C ASP A 65 -11.88 -20.00 25.35
N LYS A 66 -10.66 -20.52 25.56
CA LYS A 66 -9.43 -19.86 25.10
C LYS A 66 -9.39 -19.71 23.58
N THR A 67 -9.74 -20.76 22.84
CA THR A 67 -9.75 -20.72 21.37
C THR A 67 -10.84 -19.78 20.85
N LYS A 68 -12.02 -19.76 21.49
CA LYS A 68 -13.07 -18.80 21.16
C LYS A 68 -12.60 -17.35 21.37
N ALA A 69 -11.97 -17.05 22.51
CA ALA A 69 -11.42 -15.72 22.76
C ALA A 69 -10.34 -15.32 21.74
N GLN A 70 -9.47 -16.26 21.36
CA GLN A 70 -8.47 -16.03 20.31
C GLN A 70 -9.12 -15.76 18.94
N VAL A 71 -10.19 -16.46 18.59
CA VAL A 71 -10.93 -16.23 17.35
C VAL A 71 -11.62 -14.86 17.36
N GLU A 72 -12.22 -14.46 18.47
CA GLU A 72 -12.84 -13.13 18.62
C GLU A 72 -11.80 -12.01 18.46
N GLU A 73 -10.63 -12.15 19.11
CA GLU A 73 -9.50 -11.21 18.97
C GLU A 73 -8.98 -11.16 17.53
N LEU A 74 -8.78 -12.31 16.88
CA LEU A 74 -8.34 -12.35 15.48
C LEU A 74 -9.35 -11.71 14.54
N ASN A 75 -10.64 -11.93 14.76
CA ASN A 75 -11.69 -11.29 13.96
C ASN A 75 -11.69 -9.77 14.12
N ALA A 76 -11.46 -9.25 15.33
CA ALA A 76 -11.31 -7.82 15.55
C ALA A 76 -10.09 -7.25 14.80
N GLN A 77 -8.95 -7.94 14.85
CA GLN A 77 -7.75 -7.53 14.11
C GLN A 77 -7.96 -7.58 12.59
N VAL A 78 -8.65 -8.59 12.07
CA VAL A 78 -8.99 -8.70 10.65
C VAL A 78 -9.88 -7.54 10.22
N ALA A 79 -10.89 -7.17 11.03
CA ALA A 79 -11.75 -6.03 10.75
C ALA A 79 -10.96 -4.71 10.71
N GLU A 80 -10.05 -4.50 11.66
CA GLU A 80 -9.18 -3.31 11.69
C GLU A 80 -8.25 -3.24 10.46
N VAL A 81 -7.63 -4.37 10.10
CA VAL A 81 -6.75 -4.44 8.92
C VAL A 81 -7.54 -4.20 7.64
N GLN A 82 -8.75 -4.74 7.54
CA GLN A 82 -9.63 -4.51 6.39
C GLN A 82 -10.00 -3.03 6.26
N GLU A 83 -10.39 -2.37 7.36
CA GLU A 83 -10.71 -0.94 7.36
C GLU A 83 -9.50 -0.09 6.93
N LYS A 84 -8.29 -0.43 7.43
CA LYS A 84 -7.05 0.23 7.00
C LYS A 84 -6.76 -0.02 5.52
N ALA A 85 -6.99 -1.23 5.03
CA ALA A 85 -6.79 -1.57 3.62
C ALA A 85 -7.75 -0.79 2.71
N ASP A 86 -9.02 -0.67 3.10
CA ASP A 86 -10.03 0.08 2.36
C ASP A 86 -9.69 1.57 2.32
N LYS A 87 -9.31 2.17 3.47
CA LYS A 87 -8.80 3.56 3.52
C LYS A 87 -7.58 3.77 2.61
N LYS A 88 -6.62 2.85 2.63
CA LYS A 88 -5.42 2.93 1.77
C LYS A 88 -5.76 2.80 0.29
N LYS A 89 -6.78 2.01 -0.05
CA LYS A 89 -7.27 1.88 -1.42
C LYS A 89 -7.92 3.18 -1.89
N GLU A 90 -8.76 3.80 -1.06
CA GLU A 90 -9.35 5.12 -1.35
C GLU A 90 -8.26 6.19 -1.55
N GLU A 91 -7.25 6.23 -0.68
CA GLU A 91 -6.10 7.14 -0.83
C GLU A 91 -5.34 6.91 -2.14
N MET A 92 -5.13 5.64 -2.54
CA MET A 92 -4.49 5.30 -3.81
C MET A 92 -5.33 5.71 -5.02
N ASP A 93 -6.63 5.50 -4.98
CA ASP A 93 -7.54 5.88 -6.06
C ASP A 93 -7.59 7.41 -6.21
N ALA A 94 -7.62 8.15 -5.10
CA ALA A 94 -7.52 9.61 -5.10
C ALA A 94 -6.19 10.10 -5.68
N CYS A 95 -5.06 9.52 -5.24
CA CYS A 95 -3.73 9.86 -5.75
C CYS A 95 -3.60 9.57 -7.26
N ASN A 96 -4.13 8.44 -7.73
CA ASN A 96 -4.16 8.13 -9.16
C ASN A 96 -5.03 9.10 -9.97
N GLY A 97 -6.16 9.53 -9.42
CA GLY A 97 -7.00 10.57 -10.01
C GLY A 97 -6.27 11.90 -10.13
N GLU A 98 -5.59 12.33 -9.06
CA GLU A 98 -4.80 13.56 -9.05
C GLU A 98 -3.62 13.48 -10.03
N LYS A 99 -2.92 12.34 -10.09
CA LYS A 99 -1.86 12.11 -11.07
C LYS A 99 -2.34 12.29 -12.51
N LYS A 100 -3.52 11.74 -12.85
CA LYS A 100 -4.12 11.93 -14.19
C LYS A 100 -4.40 13.41 -14.46
N ARG A 101 -5.03 14.09 -13.52
CA ARG A 101 -5.32 15.53 -13.63
C ARG A 101 -4.05 16.35 -13.85
N ILE A 102 -3.01 16.14 -13.05
CA ILE A 102 -1.72 16.84 -13.20
C ILE A 102 -1.10 16.52 -14.57
N THR A 103 -1.19 15.27 -15.04
CA THR A 103 -0.68 14.89 -16.37
C THR A 103 -1.41 15.63 -17.48
N ASP A 104 -2.74 15.73 -17.40
CA ASP A 104 -3.56 16.45 -18.38
C ASP A 104 -3.28 17.97 -18.34
N GLU A 105 -3.15 18.56 -17.14
CA GLU A 105 -2.80 19.98 -16.95
C GLU A 105 -1.40 20.29 -17.50
N MET A 106 -0.42 19.39 -17.32
CA MET A 106 0.91 19.52 -17.91
C MET A 106 0.87 19.47 -19.44
N ALA A 107 0.12 18.53 -20.03
CA ALA A 107 -0.01 18.42 -21.48
C ALA A 107 -0.70 19.66 -22.09
N ALA A 108 -1.73 20.18 -21.41
CA ALA A 108 -2.40 21.43 -21.80
C ALA A 108 -1.42 22.62 -21.72
N SER A 109 -0.69 22.77 -20.62
CA SER A 109 0.31 23.83 -20.44
C SER A 109 1.45 23.76 -21.47
N GLU A 110 1.91 22.56 -21.83
CA GLU A 110 2.93 22.36 -22.86
C GLU A 110 2.43 22.78 -24.25
N THR A 111 1.16 22.50 -24.54
CA THR A 111 0.49 22.94 -25.77
C THR A 111 0.37 24.46 -25.82
N GLU A 112 -0.10 25.08 -24.72
CA GLU A 112 -0.19 26.54 -24.59
C GLU A 112 1.18 27.21 -24.75
N LYS A 113 2.21 26.68 -24.10
CA LYS A 113 3.59 27.16 -24.22
C LYS A 113 4.08 27.10 -25.66
N THR A 114 3.84 25.99 -26.35
CA THR A 114 4.23 25.81 -27.76
C THR A 114 3.51 26.80 -28.67
N ASN A 115 2.21 27.03 -28.45
CA ASN A 115 1.43 28.00 -29.23
C ASN A 115 1.88 29.44 -28.95
N ALA A 116 2.08 29.81 -27.68
CA ALA A 116 2.58 31.13 -27.29
C ALA A 116 3.97 31.41 -27.87
N GLN A 117 4.86 30.40 -27.88
CA GLN A 117 6.19 30.52 -28.46
C GLN A 117 6.12 30.75 -29.99
N LYS A 118 5.22 30.06 -30.70
CA LYS A 118 4.99 30.30 -32.14
C LYS A 118 4.47 31.70 -32.42
N GLU A 119 3.49 32.19 -31.65
CA GLU A 119 2.99 33.56 -31.84
C GLU A 119 4.05 34.60 -31.49
N PHE A 120 4.86 34.37 -30.45
CA PHE A 120 5.98 35.24 -30.11
C PHE A 120 7.03 35.33 -31.23
N GLU A 121 7.39 34.20 -31.84
CA GLU A 121 8.32 34.20 -32.99
C GLU A 121 7.74 34.92 -34.21
N LYS A 122 6.44 34.74 -34.48
CA LYS A 122 5.73 35.41 -35.57
C LYS A 122 5.61 36.91 -35.35
N GLU A 123 5.26 37.36 -34.15
CA GLU A 123 5.29 38.78 -33.81
C GLU A 123 6.70 39.34 -33.92
N LYS A 124 7.69 38.66 -33.33
CA LYS A 124 9.10 39.08 -33.43
C LYS A 124 9.53 39.28 -34.87
N ALA A 125 9.17 38.37 -35.77
CA ALA A 125 9.43 38.50 -37.20
C ALA A 125 8.77 39.76 -37.80
N ARG A 126 7.49 40.00 -37.50
CA ARG A 126 6.77 41.22 -37.93
C ARG A 126 7.42 42.49 -37.41
N TRP A 127 7.76 42.55 -36.11
CA TRP A 127 8.46 43.69 -35.51
C TRP A 127 9.82 43.94 -36.17
N THR A 128 10.57 42.88 -36.51
CA THR A 128 11.84 43.03 -37.23
C THR A 128 11.66 43.53 -38.67
N GLU A 129 10.62 43.08 -39.38
CA GLU A 129 10.28 43.59 -40.72
C GLU A 129 9.86 45.06 -40.68
N GLU A 130 8.99 45.45 -39.74
CA GLU A 130 8.58 46.84 -39.54
C GLU A 130 9.76 47.73 -39.19
N MET A 131 10.66 47.28 -38.32
CA MET A 131 11.89 48.00 -37.98
C MET A 131 12.81 48.19 -39.20
N ALA A 132 12.94 47.18 -40.07
CA ALA A 132 13.70 47.31 -41.31
C ALA A 132 13.05 48.30 -42.27
N LYS A 133 11.72 48.25 -42.41
CA LYS A 133 10.94 49.17 -43.24
C LYS A 133 11.02 50.62 -42.74
N LEU A 134 10.88 50.84 -41.44
CA LEU A 134 11.03 52.16 -40.80
C LEU A 134 12.45 52.71 -40.93
N LYS A 135 13.49 51.86 -40.83
CA LYS A 135 14.87 52.28 -41.12
C LYS A 135 15.05 52.70 -42.57
N GLN A 136 14.51 51.93 -43.51
CA GLN A 136 14.54 52.27 -44.94
C GLN A 136 13.78 53.58 -45.22
N GLU A 137 12.64 53.80 -44.58
CA GLU A 137 11.86 55.04 -44.69
C GLU A 137 12.60 56.26 -44.10
N LYS A 138 13.43 56.06 -43.06
CA LYS A 138 14.33 57.09 -42.54
C LYS A 138 15.50 57.41 -43.47
N GLU A 139 16.05 56.42 -44.17
CA GLU A 139 17.14 56.62 -45.14
C GLU A 139 16.65 57.25 -46.44
N GLN A 140 15.38 57.03 -46.81
CA GLN A 140 14.73 57.78 -47.87
C GLN A 140 14.41 59.20 -47.38
N ARG A 141 14.88 60.21 -48.11
CA ARG A 141 14.59 61.63 -47.84
C ARG A 141 13.08 61.81 -47.62
N SER A 142 12.69 62.24 -46.41
CA SER A 142 11.28 62.35 -46.03
C SER A 142 10.52 63.20 -47.04
N LYS A 143 9.30 62.78 -47.44
CA LYS A 143 8.42 63.56 -48.33
C LYS A 143 8.12 64.96 -47.79
N VAL A 144 8.29 65.18 -46.49
CA VAL A 144 8.17 66.50 -45.85
C VAL A 144 9.34 67.42 -46.25
N CYS A 145 10.52 66.85 -46.50
CA CYS A 145 11.71 67.57 -46.96
C CYS A 145 11.58 68.13 -48.39
N ASP A 146 10.58 67.71 -49.17
CA ASP A 146 10.27 68.32 -50.47
C ASP A 146 9.58 69.69 -50.33
N TYR A 147 9.01 69.99 -49.18
CA TYR A 147 8.30 71.24 -48.89
C TYR A 147 9.14 72.27 -48.12
N ILE A 148 10.37 71.91 -47.73
CA ILE A 148 11.29 72.80 -47.01
C ILE A 148 12.13 73.59 -48.02
N LYS A 149 12.21 74.91 -47.85
CA LYS A 149 12.99 75.82 -48.71
C LYS A 149 14.46 75.38 -48.77
N LYS A 150 14.99 75.23 -49.99
CA LYS A 150 16.31 74.62 -50.30
C LYS A 150 17.51 75.48 -49.85
N ASP A 151 17.23 76.70 -49.43
CA ASP A 151 18.17 77.80 -49.22
C ASP A 151 18.28 78.22 -47.74
N SER A 152 17.49 77.62 -46.83
CA SER A 152 17.66 77.78 -45.38
C SER A 152 18.65 76.75 -44.83
N SER A 153 19.58 77.22 -44.00
CA SER A 153 20.58 76.39 -43.29
C SER A 153 19.96 75.39 -42.32
N GLU A 154 18.77 75.69 -41.76
CA GLU A 154 18.04 74.76 -40.89
C GLU A 154 17.44 73.58 -41.68
N GLY A 155 17.08 73.78 -42.95
CA GLY A 155 16.53 72.73 -43.81
C GLY A 155 17.56 71.67 -44.20
N ARG A 156 18.82 72.07 -44.47
CA ARG A 156 19.89 71.13 -44.85
C ARG A 156 20.33 70.23 -43.69
N THR A 157 20.30 70.75 -42.46
CA THR A 157 20.70 69.99 -41.27
C THR A 157 19.66 68.95 -40.83
N LEU A 158 18.38 69.16 -41.14
CA LEU A 158 17.29 68.26 -40.75
C LEU A 158 16.96 67.18 -41.79
N CYS A 159 17.27 67.41 -43.07
CA CYS A 159 16.80 66.57 -44.18
C CYS A 159 17.90 65.94 -45.05
N GLY A 160 19.17 66.30 -44.81
CA GLY A 160 20.30 65.85 -45.63
C GLY A 160 20.31 66.42 -47.06
N ASP A 161 21.46 66.31 -47.73
CA ASP A 161 21.63 66.78 -49.11
C ASP A 161 20.91 65.87 -50.12
N PRO A 162 20.33 66.41 -51.21
CA PRO A 162 19.59 65.62 -52.20
C PRO A 162 20.50 64.62 -52.94
N PRO A 163 20.01 63.41 -53.28
CA PRO A 163 20.81 62.42 -54.00
C PRO A 163 21.13 62.91 -55.42
N VAL A 164 22.42 63.05 -55.71
CA VAL A 164 22.93 63.43 -57.02
C VAL A 164 22.81 62.23 -57.96
N GLN A 165 22.13 62.43 -59.10
CA GLN A 165 22.10 61.48 -60.22
C GLN A 165 23.53 61.19 -60.70
N ALA A 166 23.94 59.93 -60.68
CA ALA A 166 25.21 59.50 -61.25
C ALA A 166 25.05 59.24 -62.75
N GLU A 167 25.45 60.19 -63.59
CA GLU A 167 25.79 59.95 -64.99
C GLU A 167 27.24 59.42 -65.09
N LYS A 168 27.41 58.35 -65.88
CA LYS A 168 28.68 57.73 -66.30
C LYS A 168 29.21 58.51 -67.51
N PRO A 169 30.54 58.67 -67.71
CA PRO A 169 31.25 57.76 -68.64
C PRO A 169 32.73 57.44 -68.30
N GLU A 170 33.21 56.37 -68.97
CA GLU A 170 34.56 55.77 -69.09
C GLU A 170 35.71 56.78 -69.40
N GLU A 171 37.03 56.52 -69.27
CA GLU A 171 37.82 55.31 -69.60
C GLU A 171 39.31 55.44 -69.12
N LYS A 172 39.99 54.29 -69.03
CA LYS A 172 41.46 54.01 -69.19
C LYS A 172 42.37 53.77 -67.96
N LYS A 173 42.54 52.46 -67.69
CA LYS A 173 43.77 51.63 -67.80
C LYS A 173 45.07 52.11 -67.12
N ALA A 174 45.57 51.31 -66.17
CA ALA A 174 46.86 50.62 -66.27
C ALA A 174 47.03 49.53 -65.19
N GLU A 175 47.45 48.35 -65.64
CA GLU A 175 47.74 47.11 -64.90
C GLU A 175 48.94 47.20 -63.94
N SER A 176 48.95 46.33 -62.92
CA SER A 176 50.06 45.43 -62.52
C SER A 176 49.94 45.12 -61.02
N LYS A 177 50.06 43.90 -60.46
CA LYS A 177 50.14 42.50 -60.91
C LYS A 177 50.30 41.69 -59.59
N LYS A 178 49.96 40.39 -59.62
CA LYS A 178 50.41 39.30 -58.71
C LYS A 178 49.85 39.27 -57.28
N GLU A 179 49.61 38.13 -56.65
CA GLU A 179 49.44 36.71 -57.00
C GLU A 179 49.13 35.99 -55.65
N GLU A 180 48.55 34.79 -55.72
CA GLU A 180 48.56 33.75 -54.67
C GLU A 180 47.72 33.88 -53.38
N GLN A 181 46.55 33.24 -53.41
CA GLN A 181 46.15 32.28 -52.36
C GLN A 181 46.99 30.98 -52.49
N PRO A 182 47.03 30.00 -51.55
CA PRO A 182 46.13 29.75 -50.41
C PRO A 182 46.81 29.19 -49.11
N LYS A 183 45.96 28.82 -48.14
CA LYS A 183 46.13 27.84 -47.03
C LYS A 183 46.59 28.38 -45.66
N ARG A 184 45.66 28.47 -44.71
CA ARG A 184 45.37 27.39 -43.75
C ARG A 184 44.06 27.66 -43.03
#